data_AF-A0A7C5CLA5-F1
#
_entry.id   AF-A0A7C5CLA5-F1
#
_cell.length_a   1.000
_cell.length_b   1.000
_cell.length_c   1.000
_cell.angle_alpha   90.00
_cell.angle_beta   90.00
_cell.angle_gamma   90.00
#
_symmetry.space_group_name_H-M   'P 1'
#
loop_
_entity.id
_entity.type
_entity.pdbx_description
1 polymer ?
#
loop_
_entity_poly.entity_id
_entity_poly.type
_entity_poly.pdbx_seq_one_letter_code
_entity_poly.pdbx_strand_id
1 'polypeptide(L)' 'MLVELRIKYDKVADALYIRLKDGKIVESDEVAPGIIADFNEDNEIVGIEVL' A
#
# COMPACT_ATOMS: atom_id res chain seq x y z
N MET A 1 13.27 14.12 6.73
CA MET A 1 13.65 13.10 5.75
C MET A 1 12.76 13.31 4.53
N LEU A 2 13.32 13.25 3.32
CA LEU A 2 12.49 13.18 2.10
C LEU A 2 11.85 11.79 2.04
N VAL A 3 10.53 11.74 1.91
CA VAL A 3 9.79 10.51 1.62
C VAL A 3 9.59 10.46 0.11
N GLU A 4 9.98 9.35 -0.51
CA GLU A 4 9.72 9.11 -1.92
C GLU A 4 8.35 8.46 -2.06
N LEU A 5 7.40 9.17 -2.67
CA LEU A 5 6.12 8.61 -3.07
C LEU A 5 6.32 7.74 -4.30
N ARG A 6 5.98 6.45 -4.24
CA ARG A 6 6.03 5.55 -5.40
C ARG A 6 4.63 5.06 -5.72
N ILE A 7 4.24 5.23 -6.98
CA ILE A 7 2.91 4.85 -7.47
C ILE A 7 3.09 3.86 -8.62
N LYS A 8 2.36 2.75 -8.58
CA LYS A 8 2.32 1.76 -9.65
C LYS A 8 0.87 1.48 -10.02
N TYR A 9 0.57 1.52 -11.31
CA TYR A 9 -0.73 1.12 -11.84
C TYR A 9 -0.58 -0.16 -12.65
N ASP A 10 -1.37 -1.18 -12.34
CA ASP A 10 -1.47 -2.42 -13.10
C ASP A 10 -2.74 -2.40 -13.96
N LYS A 11 -2.55 -2.27 -15.27
CA LYS A 11 -3.66 -2.20 -16.24
C LYS A 11 -4.42 -3.51 -16.41
N VAL A 12 -3.81 -4.65 -16.11
CA VAL A 12 -4.44 -5.96 -16.28
C VAL A 12 -5.36 -6.24 -15.10
N ALA A 13 -4.91 -5.86 -13.90
CA ALA A 13 -5.70 -5.96 -12.67
C ALA A 13 -6.66 -4.78 -12.43
N ASP A 14 -6.51 -3.68 -13.19
CA ASP A 14 -7.18 -2.38 -12.94
C ASP A 14 -6.93 -1.86 -11.51
N ALA A 15 -5.70 -2.02 -11.03
CA ALA A 15 -5.32 -1.79 -9.65
C ALA A 15 -4.25 -0.70 -9.51
N LEU A 16 -4.40 0.16 -8.50
CA LEU A 16 -3.45 1.20 -8.14
C LEU A 16 -2.75 0.88 -6.81
N TYR A 17 -1.43 0.76 -6.84
CA TYR A 17 -0.61 0.65 -5.64
C TYR A 17 0.10 1.97 -5.34
N ILE A 18 -0.02 2.44 -4.11
CA ILE A 18 0.63 3.64 -3.58
C ILE A 18 1.52 3.23 -2.41
N ARG A 19 2.82 3.45 -2.55
CA ARG A 19 3.81 3.24 -1.50
C ARG A 19 4.05 4.55 -0.74
N LEU A 20 3.77 4.54 0.56
CA LEU A 20 3.88 5.72 1.43
C LEU A 20 5.25 5.83 2.11
N LYS A 21 5.84 4.68 2.47
CA LYS A 21 7.16 4.61 3.13
C LYS A 21 7.89 3.31 2.84
N ASP A 22 9.20 3.32 2.95
CA ASP A 22 10.01 2.11 2.93
C ASP A 22 9.73 1.26 4.18
N GLY A 23 9.87 -0.07 4.04
CA GLY A 23 9.63 -1.00 5.14
C GLY A 23 9.16 -2.37 4.69
N LYS A 24 9.28 -3.36 5.55
CA LYS A 24 8.72 -4.69 5.30
C LYS A 24 7.21 -4.64 5.54
N ILE A 25 6.44 -5.14 4.58
CA ILE A 25 5.01 -5.43 4.78
C ILE A 25 4.95 -6.77 5.53
N VAL A 26 4.21 -6.81 6.63
CA VAL A 26 4.00 -8.06 7.40
C VAL A 26 2.54 -8.50 7.41
N GLU A 27 1.63 -7.56 7.13
CA GLU A 27 0.19 -7.79 7.10
C GLU A 27 -0.46 -6.86 6.07
N SER A 28 -1.54 -7.32 5.46
CA SER A 28 -2.36 -6.55 4.52
C SER A 28 -3.82 -6.83 4.83
N ASP A 29 -4.61 -5.77 5.03
CA ASP A 29 -6.04 -5.87 5.37
C ASP A 29 -6.92 -5.05 4.44
N GLU A 30 -8.06 -5.60 4.04
CA GLU A 30 -9.11 -4.84 3.36
C GLU A 30 -9.88 -3.99 4.38
N VAL A 31 -9.58 -2.69 4.42
CA VAL A 31 -10.13 -1.74 5.39
C VAL A 31 -11.45 -1.12 4.92
N ALA A 32 -11.71 -1.19 3.62
CA ALA A 32 -12.96 -0.83 2.97
C ALA A 32 -13.06 -1.61 1.65
N PRO A 33 -14.26 -1.77 1.05
CA PRO A 33 -14.41 -2.48 -0.22
C PRO A 33 -13.44 -1.96 -1.29
N GLY A 34 -12.55 -2.83 -1.75
CA GLY A 34 -11.53 -2.52 -2.77
C GLY A 34 -10.36 -1.68 -2.28
N ILE A 35 -10.23 -1.43 -0.97
CA ILE A 35 -9.12 -0.67 -0.37
C ILE A 35 -8.36 -1.55 0.60
N ILE A 36 -7.13 -1.88 0.24
CA ILE A 36 -6.23 -2.71 1.03
C ILE A 36 -5.12 -1.83 1.61
N ALA A 37 -4.90 -1.95 2.92
CA ALA A 37 -3.82 -1.27 3.62
C ALA A 37 -2.73 -2.28 3.99
N ASP A 38 -1.48 -1.96 3.64
CA ASP A 38 -0.29 -2.73 4.04
C ASP A 38 0.30 -2.17 5.34
N PHE A 39 0.58 -3.04 6.31
CA PHE A 39 1.15 -2.69 7.61
C PHE A 39 2.56 -3.25 7.80
N ASN A 40 3.40 -2.51 8.53
CA ASN A 40 4.68 -3.00 9.05
C ASN A 40 4.52 -3.60 10.46
N GLU A 41 5.64 -4.03 11.04
CA GLU A 41 5.71 -4.63 12.39
C GLU A 41 5.28 -3.66 13.51
N ASP A 42 5.28 -2.35 13.25
CA ASP A 42 4.83 -1.30 14.18
C ASP A 42 3.34 -0.93 14.00
N ASN A 43 2.58 -1.73 13.25
CA ASN A 43 1.16 -1.53 12.95
C ASN A 43 0.87 -0.21 12.22
N GLU A 44 1.75 0.12 11.28
CA GLU A 44 1.88 1.44 10.69
C GLU A 44 1.73 1.30 9.16
N ILE A 45 0.83 2.05 8.52
CA ILE A 45 0.51 1.86 7.08
C ILE A 45 1.70 2.22 6.19
N VAL A 46 2.26 1.25 5.47
CA VAL A 46 3.38 1.44 4.52
C VAL A 46 2.95 1.56 3.06
N GLY A 47 1.76 1.08 2.72
CA GLY A 47 1.23 1.05 1.36
C GLY A 47 -0.30 0.97 1.33
N ILE A 48 -0.89 1.38 0.22
CA ILE A 48 -2.32 1.28 -0.06
C ILE A 48 -2.48 0.69 -1.46
N GLU A 49 -3.35 -0.29 -1.60
CA GLU A 49 -3.83 -0.81 -2.88
C GLU A 49 -5.30 -0.45 -3.07
N VAL A 50 -5.64 -0.02 -4.28
CA VAL A 50 -7.01 0.27 -4.72
C VAL A 50 -7.31 -0.67 -5.88
N LEU A 51 -8.34 -1.49 -5.74
CA LEU A 51 -8.86 -2.44 -6.73
C LEU A 51 -10.15 -1.93 -7.39
#